data_AF-M2ZYB7-F1
#
_entry.id   AF-M2ZYB7-F1
#
_cell.length_a   1.000
_cell.length_b   1.000
_cell.length_c   1.000
_cell.angle_alpha   90.00
_cell.angle_beta   90.00
_cell.angle_gamma   90.00
#
_symmetry.space_group_name_H-M   'P 1'
#
loop_
_entity.id
_entity.type
_entity.pdbx_description
1 polymer ?
#
loop_
_entity_poly.entity_id
_entity_poly.type
_entity_poly.pdbx_seq_one_letter_code
_entity_poly.pdbx_strand_id
1 'polypeptide(L)'
;MSTKFDAEAIAAAGQNIGRLMDDMSAFDALKPAGPNGGIFQPAVWLERVVDDRRGAVLGHAEHLKVAFGEMEAKLKEISDRFKSADGQNADEIGKVITGLEGAVAHAIGTHDTKTETDVVTT
;
A
#
# COMPACT_ATOMS: atom_id res chain seq x y z
N MET A 1 -20.78 -11.86 -0.23
CA MET A 1 -19.58 -11.61 -1.04
C MET A 1 -18.45 -11.33 -0.06
N SER A 2 -17.55 -12.28 0.17
CA SER A 2 -16.38 -12.07 1.07
C SER A 2 -15.22 -11.69 0.18
N THR A 3 -14.91 -10.40 0.12
CA THR A 3 -13.66 -9.92 -0.50
C THR A 3 -12.55 -10.19 0.50
N LYS A 4 -11.74 -11.22 0.24
CA LYS A 4 -10.54 -11.51 1.01
C LYS A 4 -9.51 -10.42 0.67
N PHE A 5 -9.41 -9.42 1.53
CA PHE A 5 -8.46 -8.32 1.36
C PHE A 5 -7.07 -8.79 1.83
N ASP A 6 -6.06 -8.66 0.97
CA ASP A 6 -4.67 -9.01 1.28
C ASP A 6 -3.84 -7.73 1.32
N ALA A 7 -3.74 -7.15 2.52
CA ALA A 7 -3.01 -5.92 2.77
C ALA A 7 -1.52 -6.04 2.42
N GLU A 8 -0.96 -7.23 2.66
CA GLU A 8 0.46 -7.50 2.47
C GLU A 8 0.80 -7.63 1.00
N ALA A 9 -0.04 -8.31 0.22
CA ALA A 9 0.09 -8.37 -1.23
C ALA A 9 0.00 -6.98 -1.88
N ILE A 10 -0.89 -6.11 -1.40
CA ILE A 10 -1.05 -4.74 -1.91
C ILE A 10 0.18 -3.88 -1.56
N ALA A 11 0.66 -3.95 -0.33
CA ALA A 11 1.87 -3.25 0.07
C ALA A 11 3.10 -3.72 -0.72
N ALA A 12 3.23 -5.04 -0.95
CA ALA A 12 4.30 -5.62 -1.73
C ALA A 12 4.23 -5.19 -3.21
N ALA A 13 3.02 -5.17 -3.80
CA ALA A 13 2.82 -4.66 -5.16
C ALA A 13 3.23 -3.19 -5.27
N GLY A 14 2.88 -2.36 -4.29
CA GLY A 14 3.31 -0.96 -4.21
C GLY A 14 4.82 -0.81 -4.19
N GLN A 15 5.52 -1.53 -3.32
CA GLN A 15 7.00 -1.52 -3.27
C GLN A 15 7.62 -1.98 -4.59
N ASN A 16 7.09 -3.05 -5.19
CA ASN A 16 7.62 -3.56 -6.45
C ASN A 16 7.48 -2.53 -7.58
N ILE A 17 6.36 -1.79 -7.62
CA ILE A 17 6.16 -0.70 -8.57
C ILE A 17 7.14 0.44 -8.30
N GLY A 18 7.29 0.89 -7.05
CA GLY A 18 8.19 1.97 -6.68
C GLY A 18 9.64 1.69 -7.09
N ARG A 19 10.10 0.45 -6.93
CA ARG A 19 11.47 0.02 -7.26
C ARG A 19 11.78 -0.04 -8.76
N LEU A 20 10.78 -0.02 -9.65
CA LEU A 20 11.01 -0.15 -11.10
C LEU A 20 11.90 0.97 -11.66
N MET A 21 11.92 2.14 -11.01
CA MET A 21 12.69 3.31 -11.43
C MET A 21 13.80 3.69 -10.43
N ASP A 22 14.22 2.75 -9.57
CA ASP A 22 15.34 2.98 -8.64
C ASP A 22 16.66 3.13 -9.39
N ASP A 23 16.86 2.29 -10.41
CA ASP A 23 18.02 2.38 -11.31
C ASP A 23 17.71 3.31 -12.49
N MET A 24 18.12 4.56 -12.34
CA MET A 24 18.02 5.59 -13.39
C MET A 24 19.29 5.69 -14.25
N SER A 25 20.29 4.82 -14.05
CA SER A 25 21.63 4.98 -14.64
C SER A 25 21.61 5.03 -16.17
N ALA A 26 20.74 4.25 -16.81
CA ALA A 26 20.55 4.25 -18.26
C ALA A 26 20.00 5.59 -18.77
N PHE A 27 19.12 6.24 -18.01
CA PHE A 27 18.60 7.57 -18.34
C PHE A 27 19.63 8.65 -18.02
N ASP A 28 20.35 8.54 -16.90
CA ASP A 28 21.41 9.47 -16.53
C ASP A 28 22.55 9.50 -17.56
N ALA A 29 22.84 8.35 -18.18
CA ALA A 29 23.80 8.26 -19.28
C ALA A 29 23.41 9.10 -20.52
N LEU A 30 22.14 9.53 -20.62
CA LEU A 30 21.66 10.42 -21.68
C LEU A 30 21.83 11.91 -21.34
N LYS A 31 22.16 12.29 -20.10
CA LYS A 31 22.36 13.69 -19.67
C LYS A 31 23.61 14.40 -20.23
N PRO A 32 24.76 13.76 -20.50
CA PRO A 32 25.96 14.42 -21.03
C PRO A 32 25.70 15.16 -22.35
N ALA A 33 26.52 16.15 -22.72
CA ALA A 33 26.34 16.94 -23.94
C ALA A 33 26.22 16.06 -25.21
N GLY A 34 25.32 16.46 -26.12
CA GLY A 34 25.03 15.72 -27.34
C GLY A 34 26.24 15.64 -28.28
N PRO A 35 26.19 14.75 -29.30
CA PRO A 35 27.28 14.63 -30.27
C PRO A 35 27.51 15.96 -30.99
N ASN A 36 28.77 16.33 -31.22
CA ASN A 36 29.15 17.43 -32.12
C ASN A 36 29.27 16.86 -33.54
N GLY A 37 28.20 16.96 -34.31
CA GLY A 37 28.07 16.61 -35.72
C GLY A 37 28.68 17.65 -36.67
N GLY A 38 29.05 18.83 -36.19
CA GLY A 38 29.74 19.87 -36.94
C GLY A 38 28.84 20.98 -37.48
N ILE A 39 29.42 21.94 -38.20
CA ILE A 39 28.77 23.22 -38.56
C ILE A 39 27.93 23.22 -39.85
N PHE A 40 27.77 22.07 -40.52
CA PHE A 40 26.95 22.00 -41.73
C PHE A 40 25.46 21.78 -41.40
N GLN A 41 24.57 22.40 -42.16
CA GLN A 41 23.12 22.44 -41.88
C GLN A 41 22.49 21.06 -41.56
N PRO A 42 22.73 19.99 -42.35
CA PRO A 42 22.26 18.66 -42.00
C PRO A 42 22.74 18.12 -40.64
N ALA A 43 23.99 18.39 -40.25
CA ALA A 43 24.51 17.97 -38.95
C ALA A 43 23.80 18.70 -37.80
N VAL A 44 23.66 20.02 -37.90
CA VAL A 44 22.95 20.84 -36.90
C VAL A 44 21.49 20.39 -36.75
N TRP A 45 20.83 20.05 -37.86
CA TRP A 45 19.48 19.48 -37.81
C TRP A 45 19.44 18.12 -37.11
N LEU A 46 20.40 17.24 -37.42
CA LEU A 46 20.48 15.90 -36.81
C LEU A 46 20.75 15.99 -35.30
N GLU A 47 21.66 16.88 -34.88
CA GLU A 47 21.96 17.18 -33.48
C GLU A 47 20.70 17.61 -32.73
N ARG A 48 19.94 18.55 -33.28
CA ARG A 48 18.69 19.02 -32.68
C ARG A 48 17.67 17.89 -32.54
N VAL A 49 17.50 17.05 -33.56
CA VAL A 49 16.57 15.92 -33.51
C VAL A 49 16.98 14.91 -32.43
N VAL A 50 18.28 14.64 -32.30
CA VAL A 50 18.80 13.75 -31.25
C VAL A 50 18.58 14.37 -29.87
N ASP A 51 18.84 15.67 -29.72
CA ASP A 51 18.65 16.38 -28.46
C ASP A 51 17.18 16.43 -28.02
N ASP A 52 16.26 16.74 -28.94
CA ASP A 52 14.82 16.75 -28.67
C ASP A 52 14.34 15.36 -28.20
N ARG A 53 14.77 14.29 -28.88
CA ARG A 53 14.41 12.91 -28.52
C ARG A 53 14.98 12.50 -27.17
N ARG A 54 16.23 12.88 -26.91
CA ARG A 54 16.92 12.64 -25.65
C ARG A 54 16.23 13.33 -24.49
N GLY A 55 15.87 14.60 -24.66
CA GLY A 55 15.10 15.37 -23.69
C GLY A 55 13.73 14.74 -23.43
N ALA A 56 13.05 14.26 -24.48
CA ALA A 56 11.76 13.57 -24.33
C ALA A 56 11.88 12.26 -23.54
N VAL A 57 12.90 11.44 -23.81
CA VAL A 57 13.14 10.18 -23.07
C VAL A 57 13.47 10.45 -21.60
N LEU A 58 14.35 11.43 -21.32
CA LEU A 58 14.67 11.86 -19.97
C LEU A 58 13.42 12.34 -19.22
N GLY A 59 12.61 13.20 -19.85
CA GLY A 59 11.38 13.71 -19.25
C GLY A 59 10.37 12.60 -18.95
N HIS A 60 10.24 11.62 -19.85
CA HIS A 60 9.34 10.49 -19.62
C HIS A 60 9.80 9.60 -18.47
N ALA A 61 11.12 9.38 -18.33
CA ALA A 61 11.68 8.62 -17.23
C ALA A 61 11.42 9.29 -15.87
N GLU A 62 11.61 10.61 -15.78
CA GLU A 62 11.30 11.37 -14.55
C GLU A 62 9.80 11.31 -14.22
N HIS A 63 8.92 11.42 -15.22
CA HIS A 63 7.47 11.27 -15.00
C HIS A 63 7.10 9.88 -14.49
N LEU A 64 7.70 8.81 -15.05
CA LEU A 64 7.47 7.44 -14.59
C LEU A 64 7.93 7.26 -13.14
N LYS A 65 9.10 7.81 -12.78
CA LYS A 65 9.62 7.75 -11.41
C LYS A 65 8.66 8.40 -10.41
N VAL A 66 8.14 9.58 -10.73
CA VAL A 66 7.14 10.27 -9.89
C VAL A 66 5.86 9.44 -9.77
N ALA A 67 5.30 9.00 -10.90
CA ALA A 67 4.05 8.24 -10.91
C ALA A 67 4.17 6.92 -10.13
N PHE A 68 5.30 6.22 -10.25
CA PHE A 68 5.53 4.95 -9.54
C PHE A 68 5.72 5.16 -8.04
N GLY A 69 6.41 6.24 -7.64
CA GLY A 69 6.51 6.62 -6.23
C GLY A 69 5.16 7.00 -5.62
N GLU A 70 4.31 7.74 -6.35
CA GLU A 70 2.95 8.05 -5.90
C GLU A 70 2.08 6.80 -5.77
N MET A 71 2.18 5.86 -6.72
CA MET A 71 1.47 4.57 -6.64
C MET A 71 1.92 3.74 -5.45
N GLU A 72 3.22 3.65 -5.17
CA GLU A 72 3.74 3.00 -3.96
C GLU A 72 3.13 3.62 -2.70
N ALA A 73 3.19 4.94 -2.57
CA ALA A 73 2.67 5.66 -1.41
C ALA A 73 1.17 5.40 -1.20
N LYS A 74 0.38 5.42 -2.28
CA LYS A 74 -1.08 5.19 -2.23
C LYS A 74 -1.43 3.74 -1.91
N LEU A 75 -0.72 2.77 -2.48
CA LEU A 75 -0.95 1.36 -2.18
C LEU A 75 -0.57 1.03 -0.73
N LYS A 76 0.51 1.62 -0.21
CA LYS A 76 0.87 1.55 1.21
C LYS A 76 -0.22 2.15 2.09
N GLU A 77 -0.70 3.35 1.76
CA GLU A 77 -1.79 4.01 2.49
C GLU A 77 -3.07 3.16 2.52
N ILE A 78 -3.44 2.54 1.39
CA ILE A 78 -4.57 1.62 1.31
C ILE A 78 -4.36 0.42 2.24
N SER A 79 -3.21 -0.25 2.17
CA SER A 79 -2.86 -1.37 3.06
C SER A 79 -3.00 -0.98 4.54
N ASP A 80 -2.42 0.16 4.92
CA ASP A 80 -2.42 0.63 6.31
C ASP A 80 -3.85 0.95 6.81
N ARG A 81 -4.68 1.56 5.97
CA ARG A 81 -6.09 1.84 6.29
C ARG A 81 -6.90 0.57 6.50
N PHE A 82 -6.70 -0.45 5.67
CA PHE A 82 -7.40 -1.72 5.84
C PHE A 82 -6.96 -2.46 7.09
N LYS A 83 -5.64 -2.51 7.38
CA LYS A 83 -5.13 -3.10 8.63
C LYS A 83 -5.72 -2.41 9.87
N SER A 84 -5.83 -1.08 9.82
CA SER A 84 -6.45 -0.31 10.90
C SER A 84 -7.94 -0.63 11.07
N ALA A 85 -8.70 -0.67 9.97
CA ALA A 85 -10.12 -1.00 10.01
C ALA A 85 -10.39 -2.43 10.51
N ASP A 86 -9.60 -3.40 10.05
CA ASP A 86 -9.70 -4.79 10.52
C ASP A 86 -9.31 -4.94 11.99
N GLY A 87 -8.27 -4.22 12.44
CA GLY A 87 -7.89 -4.17 13.85
C GLY A 87 -8.99 -3.59 14.74
N GLN A 88 -9.59 -2.46 14.34
CA GLN A 88 -10.72 -1.86 15.05
C GLN A 88 -11.93 -2.80 15.12
N ASN A 89 -12.24 -3.49 14.01
CA ASN A 89 -13.32 -4.47 13.99
C ASN A 89 -13.04 -5.67 14.93
N ALA A 90 -11.79 -6.15 14.96
CA ALA A 90 -11.38 -7.23 15.86
C ALA A 90 -11.51 -6.82 17.34
N ASP A 91 -11.12 -5.59 17.68
CA ASP A 91 -11.25 -5.05 19.04
C ASP A 91 -12.73 -4.95 19.48
N GLU A 92 -13.61 -4.44 18.60
CA GLU A 92 -15.05 -4.34 18.89
C GLU A 92 -15.70 -5.72 19.06
N ILE A 93 -15.35 -6.70 18.22
CA ILE A 93 -15.81 -8.10 18.37
C ILE A 93 -15.31 -8.69 19.70
N GLY A 94 -14.05 -8.44 20.07
CA GLY A 94 -13.48 -8.87 21.34
C GLY A 94 -14.26 -8.34 22.54
N LYS A 95 -14.67 -7.07 22.54
CA LYS A 95 -15.51 -6.49 23.60
C LYS A 95 -16.87 -7.19 23.71
N VAL A 96 -17.50 -7.50 22.58
CA VAL A 96 -18.78 -8.23 22.56
C VAL A 96 -18.62 -9.65 23.11
N ILE A 97 -17.55 -10.35 22.76
CA ILE A 97 -17.25 -11.70 23.27
C ILE A 97 -17.02 -11.67 24.78
N THR A 98 -16.17 -10.77 25.28
CA THR A 98 -15.93 -10.62 26.72
C THR A 98 -17.21 -10.26 27.47
N GLY A 99 -18.05 -9.39 26.90
CA GLY A 99 -19.37 -9.06 27.46
C GLY A 99 -20.32 -10.26 27.51
N LEU A 100 -20.30 -11.11 26.47
CA LEU A 100 -21.07 -12.35 26.41
C LEU A 100 -20.61 -13.35 27.48
N GLU A 101 -19.30 -13.55 27.64
CA GLU A 101 -18.73 -14.43 28.68
C GLU A 101 -19.16 -13.99 30.09
N GLY A 102 -19.09 -12.68 30.37
CA GLY A 102 -19.54 -12.13 31.65
C GLY A 102 -21.04 -12.34 31.89
N ALA A 103 -21.87 -12.15 30.86
CA ALA A 103 -23.32 -12.37 30.97
C ALA A 103 -23.66 -13.85 31.20
N VAL A 104 -22.97 -14.77 30.52
CA VAL A 104 -23.15 -16.22 30.71
C VAL A 104 -22.70 -16.65 32.10
N ALA A 105 -21.54 -16.19 32.58
CA ALA A 105 -21.04 -16.49 33.92
C ALA A 105 -22.01 -15.99 35.00
N HIS A 106 -22.56 -14.79 34.84
CA HIS A 106 -23.55 -14.24 35.76
C HIS A 106 -24.87 -15.04 35.75
N ALA A 107 -25.35 -15.43 34.58
CA ALA A 107 -26.57 -16.23 34.44
C ALA A 107 -26.42 -17.62 35.09
N ILE A 108 -25.27 -18.27 34.92
CA ILE A 108 -24.94 -19.55 35.59
C ILE A 108 -24.92 -19.35 37.11
N GLY A 109 -24.16 -18.36 37.60
CA GLY A 109 -24.08 -18.10 39.05
C GLY A 109 -25.45 -17.78 39.68
N THR A 110 -26.33 -17.10 38.95
CA THR A 110 -27.70 -16.81 39.39
C THR A 110 -28.58 -18.07 39.40
N HIS A 111 -28.36 -19.00 38.45
CA HIS A 111 -29.04 -20.29 38.44
C HIS A 111 -28.55 -21.20 39.57
N ASP A 112 -27.24 -21.25 39.81
CA ASP A 112 -26.64 -22.06 40.89
C ASP A 112 -27.15 -21.60 42.26
N THR A 113 -27.16 -20.29 42.52
CA THR A 113 -27.71 -19.76 43.79
C THR A 113 -29.20 -20.07 43.94
N LYS A 114 -29.99 -20.01 42.88
CA LYS A 114 -31.41 -20.41 42.95
C LYS A 114 -31.58 -21.89 43.30
N THR A 115 -30.79 -22.78 42.70
CA THR A 115 -30.84 -24.21 43.02
C THR A 115 -30.39 -24.54 44.44
N GLU A 116 -29.42 -23.81 45.00
CA GLU A 116 -29.00 -24.01 46.40
C GLU A 116 -30.06 -23.48 47.38
N THR A 117 -30.79 -22.42 47.02
CA THR A 117 -31.81 -21.84 47.90
C THR A 117 -33.10 -22.67 47.93
N ASP A 118 -33.46 -23.33 46.82
CA ASP A 118 -34.64 -24.19 46.70
C ASP A 118 -34.48 -25.57 47.39
N VAL A 119 -33.25 -26.02 47.68
CA VAL A 119 -32.99 -27.30 48.36
C VAL A 119 -33.04 -27.18 49.90
N VAL A 120 -32.98 -25.96 50.44
CA VAL A 120 -32.93 -25.70 51.90
C VAL A 120 -34.33 -25.54 52.53
N THR A 121 -35.40 -25.52 51.73
CA THR A 121 -36.78 -25.26 52.17
C THR A 121 -37.73 -26.48 52.16
N THR A 122 -37.21 -27.70 52.14
CA THR A 122 -37.97 -28.95 52.41
C THR A 122 -37.41 -29.70 53.60
#